data_AF-A0A3S3RJQ2-F1
#
_entry.id   AF-A0A3S3RJQ2-F1
#
_cell.length_a   1.000
_cell.length_b   1.000
_cell.length_c   1.000
_cell.angle_alpha   90.00
_cell.angle_beta   90.00
_cell.angle_gamma   90.00
#
_symmetry.space_group_name_H-M   'P 1'
#
loop_
_entity.id
_entity.type
_entity.pdbx_description
1 polymer ?
#
loop_
_entity_poly.entity_id
_entity_poly.type
_entity_poly.pdbx_seq_one_letter_code
_entity_poly.pdbx_strand_id
1 'polypeptide(L)'
;MAQSFLNNSESRGLRNNNPGNLIRTVNKWQGKIPFKESKDTKFEQFREIAWGIRAFYKDIINDINKGANTVEKLVTEYAPSFENNTASYITQVASAMGISKDKVLTANKATLIQLAKAKFRVELGSMYSAKITQANYEDAWLLMDSQYGSGELPELEISRSKCEYCGHILTVIALFFFTYFTVVS
;
A
#
# COMPACT_ATOMS: atom_id res chain seq x y z
N MET A 1 -8.09 -13.22 3.18
CA MET A 1 -7.36 -12.92 4.44
C MET A 1 -6.45 -11.72 4.23
N ALA A 2 -6.56 -10.72 5.09
CA ALA A 2 -5.65 -9.57 5.10
C ALA A 2 -4.20 -10.01 5.34
N GLN A 3 -3.25 -9.49 4.55
CA GLN A 3 -1.85 -9.90 4.65
C GLN A 3 -1.19 -9.34 5.92
N SER A 4 -0.48 -10.20 6.65
CA SER A 4 0.29 -9.81 7.84
C SER A 4 1.66 -10.49 7.84
N PHE A 5 2.66 -9.74 8.28
CA PHE A 5 4.03 -10.20 8.50
C PHE A 5 4.42 -10.14 9.99
N LEU A 6 3.43 -9.93 10.88
CA LEU A 6 3.65 -9.65 12.28
C LEU A 6 4.51 -10.74 12.92
N ASN A 7 5.66 -10.34 13.47
CA ASN A 7 6.63 -11.23 14.12
C ASN A 7 7.16 -12.38 13.24
N ASN A 8 7.03 -12.29 11.90
CA ASN A 8 7.40 -13.34 10.95
C ASN A 8 8.14 -12.77 9.72
N SER A 9 9.17 -11.95 9.96
CA SER A 9 10.05 -11.44 8.91
C SER A 9 11.40 -11.00 9.48
N GLU A 10 12.47 -11.14 8.71
CA GLU A 10 13.80 -10.64 9.05
C GLU A 10 13.87 -9.11 8.99
N SER A 11 13.15 -8.49 8.04
CA SER A 11 13.05 -7.02 7.96
C SER A 11 12.16 -6.50 9.10
N ARG A 12 12.70 -5.59 9.93
CA ARG A 12 11.96 -4.98 11.05
C ARG A 12 10.66 -4.32 10.61
N GLY A 13 10.69 -3.55 9.52
CA GLY A 13 9.51 -2.84 9.02
C GLY A 13 8.40 -3.80 8.61
N LEU A 14 8.73 -4.92 7.94
CA LEU A 14 7.74 -5.96 7.67
C LEU A 14 7.32 -6.70 8.93
N ARG A 15 8.27 -7.13 9.77
CA ARG A 15 7.99 -7.84 11.03
C ARG A 15 7.03 -7.07 11.95
N ASN A 16 7.06 -5.74 11.86
CA ASN A 16 6.18 -4.86 12.62
C ASN A 16 4.90 -4.49 11.87
N ASN A 17 4.72 -4.93 10.62
CA ASN A 17 3.74 -4.39 9.68
C ASN A 17 3.78 -2.84 9.61
N ASN A 18 4.97 -2.26 9.77
CA ASN A 18 5.24 -0.82 9.82
C ASN A 18 6.34 -0.47 8.80
N PRO A 19 6.02 -0.49 7.50
CA PRO A 19 7.01 -0.29 6.45
C PRO A 19 7.53 1.15 6.38
N GLY A 20 6.79 2.11 6.97
CA GLY A 20 7.19 3.52 7.05
C GLY A 20 8.12 3.85 8.21
N ASN A 21 8.47 2.88 9.07
CA ASN A 21 9.28 3.09 10.28
C ASN A 21 8.68 4.16 11.23
N LEU A 22 7.35 4.19 11.37
CA LEU A 22 6.69 5.09 12.33
C LEU A 22 7.15 4.76 13.75
N ILE A 23 7.72 5.75 14.43
CA ILE A 23 8.16 5.61 15.81
C ILE A 23 6.96 5.61 16.75
N ARG A 24 7.14 4.98 17.91
CA ARG A 24 6.12 4.97 18.95
C ARG A 24 5.75 6.38 19.38
N THR A 25 4.46 6.68 19.32
CA THR A 25 3.89 7.94 19.81
C THR A 25 2.63 7.68 20.64
N VAL A 26 2.12 8.73 21.30
CA VAL A 26 0.81 8.69 21.97
C VAL A 26 -0.36 8.59 20.98
N ASN A 27 -0.09 8.69 19.68
CA ASN A 27 -1.12 8.63 18.64
C ASN A 27 -1.83 7.27 18.66
N LYS A 28 -3.16 7.35 18.60
CA LYS A 28 -4.05 6.19 18.56
C LYS A 28 -4.27 5.76 17.11
N TRP A 29 -3.25 5.15 16.51
CA TRP A 29 -3.39 4.55 15.19
C TRP A 29 -4.35 3.35 15.25
N GLN A 30 -5.32 3.29 14.33
CA GLN A 30 -6.10 2.08 14.13
C GLN A 30 -5.19 0.96 13.60
N GLY A 31 -5.41 -0.27 14.04
CA GLY A 31 -4.54 -1.39 13.64
C GLY A 31 -3.32 -1.61 14.53
N LYS A 32 -2.98 -0.65 15.41
CA LYS A 32 -1.79 -0.70 16.26
C LYS A 32 -1.90 -1.78 17.32
N ILE A 33 -0.82 -2.53 17.50
CA ILE A 33 -0.61 -3.43 18.62
C ILE A 33 -0.28 -2.57 19.86
N PRO A 34 -1.01 -2.75 20.99
CA PRO A 34 -0.72 -2.03 22.22
C PRO A 34 0.74 -2.17 22.65
N PHE A 35 1.32 -1.11 23.24
CA PHE A 35 2.75 -1.11 23.57
C PHE A 35 3.19 -2.22 24.51
N LYS A 36 2.31 -2.65 25.42
CA LYS A 36 2.52 -3.75 26.35
C LYS A 36 2.58 -5.13 25.66
N GLU A 37 2.01 -5.25 24.46
CA GLU A 37 1.94 -6.49 23.66
C GLU A 37 2.94 -6.49 22.50
N SER A 38 3.42 -5.31 22.11
CA SER A 38 4.35 -5.14 20.99
C SER A 38 5.75 -5.62 21.35
N LYS A 39 6.37 -6.38 20.44
CA LYS A 39 7.74 -6.90 20.57
C LYS A 39 8.82 -5.89 20.17
N ASP A 40 8.45 -4.80 19.49
CA ASP A 40 9.37 -3.70 19.19
C ASP A 40 9.27 -2.62 20.28
N THR A 41 10.41 -2.13 20.75
CA THR A 41 10.50 -1.14 21.83
C THR A 41 10.51 0.30 21.33
N LYS A 42 10.87 0.54 20.05
CA LYS A 42 11.04 1.88 19.45
C LYS A 42 9.96 2.21 18.43
N PHE A 43 9.54 1.25 17.63
CA PHE A 43 8.63 1.46 16.50
C PHE A 43 7.21 0.96 16.79
N GLU A 44 6.25 1.53 16.09
CA GLU A 44 4.87 1.03 16.08
C GLU A 44 4.81 -0.37 15.47
N GLN A 45 3.92 -1.22 16.00
CA GLN A 45 3.55 -2.49 15.39
C GLN A 45 2.07 -2.47 15.01
N PHE A 46 1.72 -3.10 13.89
CA PHE A 46 0.34 -3.19 13.41
C PHE A 46 -0.08 -4.65 13.20
N ARG A 47 -1.38 -4.93 13.33
CA ARG A 47 -1.92 -6.29 13.16
C ARG A 47 -1.78 -6.82 11.73
N GLU A 48 -1.92 -5.95 10.73
CA GLU A 48 -1.78 -6.26 9.29
C GLU A 48 -1.02 -5.13 8.58
N ILE A 49 -0.43 -5.44 7.42
CA ILE A 49 0.41 -4.48 6.68
C ILE A 49 -0.38 -3.26 6.22
N ALA A 50 -1.65 -3.43 5.83
CA ALA A 50 -2.50 -2.34 5.36
C ALA A 50 -2.70 -1.25 6.43
N TRP A 51 -2.74 -1.62 7.72
CA TRP A 51 -2.86 -0.65 8.81
C TRP A 51 -1.62 0.22 8.98
N GLY A 52 -0.43 -0.35 8.82
CA GLY A 52 0.81 0.42 8.86
C GLY A 52 0.98 1.33 7.66
N ILE A 53 0.59 0.86 6.46
CA ILE A 53 0.59 1.69 5.25
C ILE A 53 -0.41 2.85 5.39
N ARG A 54 -1.60 2.58 5.94
CA ARG A 54 -2.60 3.61 6.22
C ARG A 54 -2.08 4.65 7.21
N ALA A 55 -1.45 4.21 8.30
CA ALA A 55 -0.84 5.12 9.26
C ALA A 55 0.20 6.02 8.58
N PHE A 56 1.03 5.45 7.70
CA PHE A 56 1.95 6.21 6.85
C PHE A 56 1.22 7.22 5.94
N TYR A 57 0.13 6.85 5.28
CA TYR A 57 -0.65 7.82 4.48
C TYR A 57 -1.16 8.99 5.30
N LYS A 58 -1.68 8.74 6.50
CA LYS A 58 -2.16 9.79 7.39
C LYS A 58 -1.05 10.73 7.83
N ASP A 59 0.13 10.18 8.12
CA ASP A 59 1.33 10.94 8.48
C ASP A 59 1.74 11.88 7.35
N ILE A 60 1.90 11.35 6.13
CA ILE A 60 2.24 12.13 4.94
C ILE A 60 1.20 13.22 4.64
N ILE A 61 -0.10 12.90 4.71
CA ILE A 61 -1.16 13.89 4.49
C ILE A 61 -1.04 15.03 5.50
N ASN A 62 -0.81 14.70 6.78
CA ASN A 62 -0.61 15.69 7.83
C ASN A 62 0.59 16.59 7.52
N ASP A 63 1.72 16.04 7.10
CA ASP A 63 2.94 16.80 6.86
C ASP A 63 2.83 17.69 5.61
N ILE A 64 2.21 17.18 4.55
CA ILE A 64 1.86 17.98 3.35
C ILE A 64 0.97 19.16 3.76
N ASN A 65 -0.04 18.94 4.59
CA ASN A 65 -0.94 20.00 5.07
C ASN A 65 -0.23 21.03 5.96
N LYS A 66 0.85 20.64 6.64
CA LYS A 66 1.73 21.54 7.41
C LYS A 66 2.78 22.28 6.56
N GLY A 67 2.86 21.99 5.26
CA GLY A 67 3.74 22.68 4.32
C GLY A 67 4.97 21.87 3.88
N ALA A 68 5.16 20.64 4.38
CA ALA A 68 6.13 19.68 3.86
C ALA A 68 5.58 19.01 2.59
N ASN A 69 5.35 19.82 1.56
CA ASN A 69 4.59 19.44 0.37
C ASN A 69 5.46 19.09 -0.85
N THR A 70 6.73 18.74 -0.65
CA THR A 70 7.64 18.27 -1.71
C THR A 70 8.43 17.06 -1.22
N VAL A 71 9.03 16.28 -2.13
CA VAL A 71 9.87 15.14 -1.75
C VAL A 71 11.05 15.59 -0.89
N GLU A 72 11.68 16.70 -1.26
CA GLU A 72 12.78 17.30 -0.50
C GLU A 72 12.35 17.62 0.94
N LYS A 73 11.25 18.33 1.14
CA LYS A 73 10.78 18.71 2.48
C LYS A 73 10.41 17.50 3.33
N LEU A 74 9.63 16.56 2.77
CA LEU A 74 9.19 15.35 3.48
C LEU A 74 10.39 14.52 3.92
N VAL A 75 11.32 14.24 3.02
CA VAL A 75 12.48 13.40 3.33
C VAL A 75 13.44 14.09 4.31
N THR A 76 13.62 15.41 4.21
CA THR A 76 14.43 16.16 5.18
C THR A 76 13.86 16.09 6.60
N GLU A 77 12.53 16.07 6.76
CA GLU A 77 11.88 15.88 8.07
C GLU A 77 12.07 14.46 8.61
N TYR A 78 11.97 13.44 7.76
CA TYR A 78 12.11 12.04 8.19
C TYR A 78 13.55 11.58 8.42
N ALA A 79 14.50 12.12 7.66
CA ALA A 79 15.89 11.65 7.63
C ALA A 79 16.84 12.86 7.60
N PRO A 80 17.00 13.58 8.73
CA PRO A 80 17.85 14.76 8.77
C PRO A 80 19.33 14.40 8.55
N SER A 81 20.09 15.36 8.00
CA SER A 81 21.42 15.13 7.42
C SER A 81 22.54 14.82 8.42
N PHE A 82 22.31 15.07 9.71
CA PHE A 82 23.27 14.74 10.76
C PHE A 82 23.30 13.24 11.09
N GLU A 83 22.27 12.49 10.71
CA GLU A 83 22.16 11.02 10.91
C GLU A 83 22.12 10.24 9.59
N ASN A 84 21.86 10.90 8.46
CA ASN A 84 21.55 10.24 7.19
C ASN A 84 22.21 10.93 6.00
N ASN A 85 22.42 10.17 4.91
CA ASN A 85 22.67 10.75 3.60
C ASN A 85 21.33 11.22 2.99
N THR A 86 20.78 12.31 3.51
CA THR A 86 19.48 12.88 3.11
C THR A 86 19.41 13.18 1.62
N ALA A 87 20.49 13.69 1.02
CA ALA A 87 20.54 14.01 -0.41
C ALA A 87 20.37 12.76 -1.29
N SER A 88 21.03 11.65 -0.91
CA SER A 88 20.84 10.36 -1.58
C SER A 88 19.42 9.84 -1.41
N TYR A 89 18.81 9.98 -0.23
CA TYR A 89 17.43 9.59 0.01
C TYR A 89 16.47 10.39 -0.89
N ILE A 90 16.55 11.71 -0.88
CA ILE A 90 15.74 12.60 -1.73
C ILE A 90 15.86 12.17 -3.20
N THR A 91 17.09 11.93 -3.67
CA THR A 91 17.34 11.50 -5.05
C THR A 91 16.67 10.17 -5.37
N GLN A 92 16.79 9.17 -4.49
CA GLN A 92 16.17 7.86 -4.68
C GLN A 92 14.65 7.95 -4.73
N VAL A 93 14.02 8.72 -3.84
CA VAL A 93 12.56 8.87 -3.80
C VAL A 93 12.05 9.66 -5.01
N ALA A 94 12.68 10.79 -5.33
CA ALA A 94 12.29 11.63 -6.46
C ALA A 94 12.42 10.87 -7.79
N SER A 95 13.52 10.13 -7.97
CA SER A 95 13.74 9.28 -9.13
C SER A 95 12.70 8.15 -9.23
N ALA A 96 12.40 7.46 -8.13
CA ALA A 96 11.40 6.40 -8.11
C ALA A 96 9.98 6.90 -8.41
N MET A 97 9.68 8.16 -8.08
CA MET A 97 8.41 8.82 -8.39
C MET A 97 8.39 9.48 -9.79
N GLY A 98 9.53 9.60 -10.47
CA GLY A 98 9.62 10.25 -11.78
C GLY A 98 9.31 11.74 -11.76
N ILE A 99 9.62 12.44 -10.65
CA ILE A 99 9.34 13.87 -10.47
C ILE A 99 10.55 14.62 -9.94
N SER A 100 10.56 15.95 -10.09
CA SER A 100 11.55 16.80 -9.44
C SER A 100 11.38 16.81 -7.91
N LYS A 101 12.49 16.94 -7.17
CA LYS A 101 12.51 16.92 -5.70
C LYS A 101 11.70 18.06 -5.06
N ASP A 102 11.57 19.17 -5.77
CA ASP A 102 10.87 20.41 -5.39
C ASP A 102 9.45 20.50 -5.96
N LYS A 103 8.99 19.50 -6.73
CA LYS A 103 7.61 19.46 -7.24
C LYS A 103 6.63 19.42 -6.07
N VAL A 104 5.68 20.34 -6.06
CA VAL A 104 4.58 20.36 -5.10
C VAL A 104 3.70 19.11 -5.29
N LEU A 105 3.50 18.38 -4.20
CA LEU A 105 2.71 17.17 -4.13
C LEU A 105 1.27 17.49 -3.70
N THR A 106 0.32 16.84 -4.37
CA THR A 106 -1.08 16.76 -3.91
C THR A 106 -1.27 15.41 -3.24
N ALA A 107 -1.83 15.37 -2.04
CA ALA A 107 -2.02 14.15 -1.27
C ALA A 107 -3.21 13.29 -1.76
N ASN A 108 -3.24 12.98 -3.06
CA ASN A 108 -4.20 12.05 -3.64
C ASN A 108 -3.69 10.60 -3.56
N LYS A 109 -4.58 9.64 -3.80
CA LYS A 109 -4.30 8.20 -3.75
C LYS A 109 -3.06 7.80 -4.55
N ALA A 110 -2.97 8.23 -5.81
CA ALA A 110 -1.88 7.84 -6.70
C ALA A 110 -0.52 8.34 -6.17
N THR A 111 -0.47 9.61 -5.74
CA THR A 111 0.74 10.20 -5.14
C THR A 111 1.16 9.47 -3.86
N LEU A 112 0.22 9.15 -2.98
CA LEU A 112 0.52 8.46 -1.72
C LEU A 112 1.01 7.03 -1.94
N ILE A 113 0.40 6.28 -2.86
CA ILE A 113 0.86 4.92 -3.23
C ILE A 113 2.28 4.99 -3.81
N GLN A 114 2.55 5.91 -4.75
CA GLN A 114 3.87 6.04 -5.36
C GLN A 114 4.94 6.42 -4.33
N LEU A 115 4.65 7.40 -3.47
CA LEU A 115 5.55 7.82 -2.42
C LEU A 115 5.81 6.70 -1.40
N ALA A 116 4.79 5.95 -0.99
CA ALA A 116 4.95 4.80 -0.11
C ALA A 116 5.87 3.74 -0.73
N LYS A 117 5.63 3.35 -1.98
CA LYS A 117 6.51 2.40 -2.69
C LYS A 117 7.96 2.89 -2.75
N ALA A 118 8.16 4.16 -3.08
CA ALA A 118 9.48 4.77 -3.16
C ALA A 118 10.19 4.76 -1.80
N LYS A 119 9.52 5.25 -0.75
CA LYS A 119 10.06 5.28 0.61
C LYS A 119 10.34 3.87 1.13
N PHE A 120 9.39 2.95 1.03
CA PHE A 120 9.53 1.60 1.57
C PHE A 120 10.64 0.81 0.86
N ARG A 121 10.92 1.10 -0.41
CA ARG A 121 12.08 0.54 -1.10
C ARG A 121 13.40 0.97 -0.46
N VAL A 122 13.51 2.24 -0.03
CA VAL A 122 14.68 2.74 0.69
C VAL A 122 14.75 2.13 2.10
N GLU A 123 13.63 2.13 2.83
CA GLU A 123 13.58 1.67 4.23
C GLU A 123 13.79 0.16 4.39
N LEU A 124 13.23 -0.64 3.48
CA LEU A 124 13.21 -2.10 3.59
C LEU A 124 14.20 -2.77 2.64
N GLY A 125 14.66 -2.09 1.61
CA GLY A 125 15.35 -2.70 0.47
C GLY A 125 14.38 -3.35 -0.53
N SER A 126 14.87 -3.60 -1.75
CA SER A 126 14.06 -4.12 -2.87
C SER A 126 13.41 -5.48 -2.58
N MET A 127 14.15 -6.40 -1.97
CA MET A 127 13.67 -7.76 -1.68
C MET A 127 12.48 -7.78 -0.73
N TYR A 128 12.50 -6.94 0.31
CA TYR A 128 11.43 -6.91 1.31
C TYR A 128 10.27 -6.03 0.86
N SER A 129 10.53 -4.86 0.29
CA SER A 129 9.47 -3.99 -0.24
C SER A 129 8.63 -4.67 -1.34
N ALA A 130 9.23 -5.57 -2.14
CA ALA A 130 8.51 -6.37 -3.15
C ALA A 130 7.48 -7.34 -2.55
N LYS A 131 7.54 -7.66 -1.26
CA LYS A 131 6.52 -8.49 -0.58
C LYS A 131 5.22 -7.73 -0.31
N ILE A 132 5.26 -6.40 -0.32
CA ILE A 132 4.08 -5.54 -0.17
C ILE A 132 3.42 -5.41 -1.54
N THR A 133 2.25 -6.02 -1.68
CA THR A 133 1.53 -6.11 -2.94
C THR A 133 0.76 -4.83 -3.25
N GLN A 134 0.37 -4.63 -4.53
CA GLN A 134 -0.51 -3.52 -4.89
C GLN A 134 -1.79 -3.52 -4.05
N ALA A 135 -2.39 -4.70 -3.85
CA ALA A 135 -3.59 -4.86 -3.03
C ALA A 135 -3.41 -4.28 -1.62
N ASN A 136 -2.27 -4.46 -0.97
CA ASN A 136 -2.05 -3.88 0.37
C ASN A 136 -2.10 -2.35 0.40
N TYR A 137 -1.62 -1.69 -0.65
CA TYR A 137 -1.69 -0.23 -0.77
C TYR A 137 -3.12 0.24 -1.05
N GLU A 138 -3.86 -0.51 -1.86
CA GLU A 138 -5.28 -0.28 -2.15
C GLU A 138 -6.15 -0.44 -0.89
N ASP A 139 -5.95 -1.55 -0.18
CA ASP A 139 -6.56 -1.87 1.11
C ASP A 139 -6.32 -0.76 2.13
N ALA A 140 -5.06 -0.30 2.25
CA ALA A 140 -4.71 0.81 3.12
C ALA A 140 -5.44 2.11 2.77
N TRP A 141 -5.64 2.39 1.47
CA TRP A 141 -6.42 3.53 1.01
C TRP A 141 -7.90 3.38 1.35
N LEU A 142 -8.48 2.19 1.18
CA LEU A 142 -9.89 1.94 1.55
C LEU A 142 -10.12 2.19 3.05
N LEU A 143 -9.17 1.78 3.89
CA LEU A 143 -9.23 2.04 5.34
C LEU A 143 -9.08 3.52 5.73
N MET A 144 -8.76 4.42 4.80
CA MET A 144 -8.77 5.86 5.06
C MET A 144 -10.20 6.41 5.18
N ASP A 145 -11.18 5.78 4.54
CA ASP A 145 -12.56 6.22 4.59
C ASP A 145 -13.19 5.92 5.96
N SER A 146 -13.96 6.89 6.46
CA SER A 146 -14.65 6.88 7.74
C SER A 146 -15.64 5.73 7.91
N GLN A 147 -16.12 5.12 6.81
CA GLN A 147 -17.08 4.02 6.86
C GLN A 147 -16.52 2.70 7.39
N TYR A 148 -15.21 2.47 7.32
CA TYR A 148 -14.56 1.23 7.78
C TYR A 148 -14.05 1.30 9.23
N GLY A 149 -14.75 2.09 10.06
CA GLY A 149 -14.32 2.55 11.38
C GLY A 149 -14.06 1.48 12.47
N SER A 150 -14.22 0.19 12.22
CA SER A 150 -14.17 -0.84 13.27
C SER A 150 -13.65 -2.22 12.85
N GLY A 151 -12.48 -2.30 12.21
CA GLY A 151 -11.57 -3.40 12.55
C GLY A 151 -11.21 -4.43 11.50
N GLU A 152 -11.85 -4.48 10.33
CA GLU A 152 -11.51 -5.48 9.30
C GLU A 152 -11.50 -4.85 7.91
N LEU A 153 -10.57 -5.30 7.05
CA LEU A 153 -10.63 -4.96 5.63
C LEU A 153 -11.95 -5.49 5.06
N PRO A 154 -12.65 -4.73 4.21
CA PRO A 154 -13.81 -5.27 3.53
C PRO A 154 -13.39 -6.56 2.83
N GLU A 155 -14.04 -7.68 3.17
CA GLU A 155 -13.94 -8.86 2.34
C GLU A 155 -14.43 -8.44 0.96
N LEU A 156 -13.54 -8.53 -0.04
CA LEU A 156 -13.92 -8.33 -1.42
C LEU A 156 -14.95 -9.40 -1.73
N GLU A 157 -16.23 -9.09 -1.54
CA GLU A 157 -17.29 -9.82 -2.19
C GLU A 157 -17.02 -9.68 -3.68
N ILE A 158 -16.38 -10.71 -4.24
CA ILE A 158 -16.44 -10.96 -5.66
C ILE A 158 -17.93 -11.20 -5.91
N SER A 159 -18.66 -10.12 -6.17
CA SER A 159 -19.88 -10.19 -6.94
C SER A 159 -19.48 -10.94 -8.20
N ARG A 160 -19.76 -12.24 -8.22
CA ARG A 160 -19.93 -12.99 -9.46
C ARG A 160 -21.05 -12.26 -10.19
N SER A 161 -20.69 -11.21 -10.92
CA SER A 161 -21.49 -10.76 -12.03
C SER A 161 -21.70 -12.02 -12.86
N LYS A 162 -22.92 -12.57 -12.83
CA LYS A 162 -23.32 -13.66 -13.70
C LYS A 162 -22.84 -13.27 -15.08
N CYS A 163 -21.92 -14.04 -15.63
CA CYS A 163 -21.49 -13.89 -17.00
C CYS A 163 -22.70 -14.26 -17.86
N GLU A 164 -23.58 -13.31 -18.13
CA GLU A 164 -24.75 -13.48 -19.00
C GLU A 164 -24.37 -13.60 -20.49
N TYR A 165 -23.07 -13.68 -20.80
CA TYR A 165 -22.56 -13.87 -22.17
C TYR A 165 -21.91 -15.24 -22.41
N CYS A 166 -22.17 -16.25 -21.57
CA CYS A 166 -21.76 -17.63 -21.87
C CYS A 166 -22.78 -18.40 -22.75
N GLY A 167 -24.02 -17.90 -22.87
CA GLY A 167 -25.08 -18.55 -23.66
C GLY A 167 -24.97 -18.38 -25.17
N HIS A 168 -24.47 -17.23 -25.66
CA HIS A 168 -24.47 -16.93 -27.09
C HIS A 168 -23.33 -17.58 -27.88
N ILE A 169 -22.19 -17.89 -27.24
CA ILE A 169 -21.06 -18.55 -27.92
C ILE A 169 -21.39 -20.02 -28.24
N LEU A 170 -22.14 -20.71 -27.37
CA LEU A 170 -22.54 -22.11 -27.59
C LEU A 170 -23.56 -22.27 -28.73
N THR A 171 -24.47 -21.31 -28.91
CA THR A 171 -25.45 -21.34 -30.03
C THR A 171 -24.79 -21.14 -31.40
N VAL A 172 -23.75 -20.32 -31.50
CA VAL A 172 -23.06 -20.08 -32.78
C VAL A 172 -22.23 -21.29 -33.21
N ILE A 173 -21.63 -22.02 -32.25
CA ILE A 173 -20.88 -23.25 -32.52
C ILE A 173 -21.83 -24.38 -32.95
N ALA A 174 -22.99 -24.55 -32.30
CA ALA A 174 -23.96 -25.60 -32.65
C ALA A 174 -24.56 -25.43 -34.06
N LEU A 175 -24.80 -24.18 -34.50
CA LEU A 175 -25.30 -23.89 -35.86
C LEU A 175 -24.23 -24.09 -36.95
N PHE A 176 -22.94 -23.95 -36.62
CA PHE A 176 -21.84 -24.23 -37.55
C PHE A 176 -21.63 -25.73 -37.81
N PHE A 177 -21.94 -26.59 -36.83
CA PHE A 177 -21.88 -28.05 -37.02
C PHE A 177 -23.10 -28.61 -37.77
N PHE A 178 -24.28 -27.98 -37.64
CA PHE A 178 -25.49 -28.45 -38.30
C PHE A 178 -25.49 -28.23 -39.82
N THR A 179 -24.86 -27.14 -40.31
CA THR A 179 -24.73 -26.89 -41.75
C THR A 179 -23.68 -27.77 -42.43
N TYR A 180 -22.63 -28.20 -41.71
CA TYR A 180 -21.64 -29.14 -42.25
C TYR A 180 -22.20 -30.56 -42.46
N PHE A 181 -23.14 -30.99 -41.61
CA PHE A 181 -23.70 -32.34 -41.69
C PHE A 181 -24.72 -32.51 -42.82
N THR A 182 -25.38 -31.45 -43.28
CA THR A 182 -26.38 -31.53 -44.38
C THR A 182 -25.79 -31.38 -45.78
N VAL A 183 -24.51 -31.05 -45.92
CA VAL A 183 -23.83 -30.85 -47.23
C VAL A 183 -22.99 -32.07 -47.65
N VAL A 184 -22.79 -33.05 -46.76
CA VAL A 184 -21.98 -34.25 -47.00
C VAL A 184 -22.81 -35.54 -46.88
N SER A 185 -24.08 -35.51 -47.30
CA SER A 185 -24.96 -36.69 -47.37
C SER A 185 -25.71 -36.73 -48.68
#